data_AF-A0A8R1ETM5-F1
#
_entry.id   AF-A0A8R1ETM5-F1
#
_cell.length_a   1.000
_cell.length_b   1.000
_cell.length_c   1.000
_cell.angle_alpha   90.00
_cell.angle_beta   90.00
_cell.angle_gamma   90.00
#
_symmetry.space_group_name_H-M   'P 1'
#
loop_
_entity.id
_entity.type
_entity.pdbx_description
1 polymer ?
#
loop_
_entity_poly.entity_id
_entity_poly.type
_entity_poly.pdbx_seq_one_letter_code
_entity_poly.pdbx_strand_id
1 'polypeptide(L)' 'MQARVTPCQSLLLTPQRKEFLADLVTGDESWVLYNNDTHRAVWIPRGEEPPVQPKANLHEKKCLLS' A
#
# COMPACT_ATOMS: atom_id res chain seq x y z
N MET A 1 -20.10 10.18 0.01
CA MET A 1 -19.44 10.74 1.21
C MET A 1 -20.03 10.19 2.51
N GLN A 2 -21.36 10.17 2.67
CA GLN A 2 -22.04 9.66 3.88
C GLN A 2 -21.62 8.24 4.29
N ALA A 3 -21.47 7.32 3.33
CA ALA A 3 -20.99 5.95 3.58
C ALA A 3 -19.62 5.85 4.27
N ARG A 4 -18.80 6.91 4.24
CA ARG A 4 -17.54 6.99 5.00
C ARG A 4 -17.70 7.78 6.30
N VAL A 5 -18.45 8.89 6.26
CA VAL A 5 -18.59 9.80 7.39
C VAL A 5 -19.30 9.14 8.58
N THR A 6 -20.44 8.47 8.32
CA THR A 6 -21.26 7.85 9.36
C THR A 6 -20.52 6.77 10.16
N PRO A 7 -19.86 5.76 9.55
CA PRO A 7 -19.12 4.75 10.32
C PRO A 7 -17.91 5.34 11.03
N CYS A 8 -17.18 6.29 10.42
CA CYS A 8 -16.04 6.94 11.07
C CYS A 8 -16.47 7.71 12.32
N GLN A 9 -17.58 8.46 12.26
CA GLN A 9 -18.10 9.19 13.43
C GLN A 9 -18.52 8.22 14.55
N SER A 10 -19.22 7.13 14.21
CA SER A 10 -19.65 6.13 15.19
C SER A 10 -18.46 5.46 15.89
N LEU A 11 -17.46 5.00 15.13
CA LEU A 11 -16.25 4.37 15.68
C LEU A 11 -15.42 5.34 16.52
N LEU A 12 -15.34 6.62 16.10
CA LEU A 12 -14.56 7.63 16.80
C LEU A 12 -15.16 8.01 18.16
N LEU A 13 -16.49 8.06 18.26
CA LEU A 13 -17.25 8.46 19.45
C LEU A 13 -17.54 7.29 20.40
N THR A 14 -17.06 6.09 20.10
CA THR A 14 -17.26 4.91 20.95
C THR A 14 -16.50 5.08 22.29
N PRO A 15 -17.17 4.97 23.46
CA PRO A 15 -16.53 5.22 24.77
C PRO A 15 -15.32 4.32 25.07
N GLN A 16 -15.34 3.09 24.57
CA GLN A 16 -14.28 2.08 24.72
C GLN A 16 -13.30 2.04 23.53
N ARG A 17 -13.06 3.18 22.86
CA ARG A 17 -12.25 3.25 21.63
C ARG A 17 -10.90 2.53 21.71
N LYS A 18 -10.21 2.67 22.85
CA LYS A 18 -8.87 2.10 23.06
C LYS A 18 -8.90 0.58 23.26
N GLU A 19 -10.00 0.07 23.83
CA GLU A 19 -10.18 -1.36 24.11
C GLU A 19 -10.54 -2.11 22.82
N PHE A 20 -11.46 -1.59 22.00
CA PHE A 20 -11.81 -2.29 20.75
C PHE A 20 -10.64 -2.39 19.77
N LEU A 21 -9.73 -1.41 19.74
CA LEU A 21 -8.57 -1.44 18.86
C LEU A 21 -7.56 -2.51 19.27
N ALA A 22 -7.49 -2.85 20.56
CA ALA A 22 -6.61 -3.92 21.04
C ALA A 22 -7.12 -5.30 20.62
N ASP A 23 -8.44 -5.45 20.50
CA ASP A 23 -9.12 -6.70 20.14
C ASP A 23 -9.41 -6.80 18.63
N LEU A 24 -9.11 -5.76 17.85
CA LEU A 24 -9.42 -5.70 16.42
C LEU A 24 -8.48 -6.62 15.62
N VAL A 25 -9.03 -7.69 15.07
CA VAL A 25 -8.35 -8.53 14.07
C VAL A 25 -8.72 -8.04 12.67
N THR A 26 -7.73 -7.71 11.86
CA THR A 26 -7.91 -7.30 10.46
C THR A 26 -7.16 -8.24 9.53
N GLY A 27 -7.73 -8.50 8.36
CA GLY A 27 -7.07 -9.20 7.25
C GLY A 27 -7.46 -8.53 5.94
N ASP A 28 -6.59 -8.65 4.95
CA ASP A 28 -6.87 -8.21 3.58
C ASP A 28 -6.02 -9.06 2.63
N GLU A 29 -6.47 -9.18 1.39
CA GLU A 29 -5.75 -9.89 0.36
C GLU A 29 -4.80 -8.92 -0.37
N SER A 30 -3.56 -9.38 -0.62
CA SER A 30 -2.60 -8.57 -1.36
C SER A 30 -1.87 -9.38 -2.42
N TRP A 31 -1.77 -8.82 -3.63
CA TRP A 31 -0.92 -9.36 -4.68
C TRP A 31 0.53 -8.89 -4.46
N VAL A 32 1.44 -9.85 -4.26
CA VAL A 32 2.88 -9.60 -4.17
C VAL A 32 3.55 -10.07 -5.44
N LEU A 33 4.20 -9.14 -6.14
CA LEU A 33 5.00 -9.44 -7.33
C LEU A 33 6.35 -10.06 -6.91
N TYR A 34 6.84 -11.04 -7.68
CA TYR A 34 8.16 -11.64 -7.43
C TYR A 34 9.30 -10.67 -7.74
N ASN A 35 9.18 -9.95 -8.86
CA ASN A 35 10.01 -8.81 -9.15
C ASN A 35 9.13 -7.56 -9.11
N ASN A 36 9.50 -6.60 -8.28
CA ASN A 36 8.74 -5.35 -8.08
C ASN A 36 9.60 -4.20 -8.57
N ASP A 37 9.76 -4.14 -9.90
CA ASP A 37 10.51 -3.07 -10.56
C ASP A 37 9.90 -1.72 -10.19
N THR A 38 10.66 -0.95 -9.41
CA THR A 38 10.27 0.37 -8.95
C THR A 38 11.24 1.39 -9.52
N HIS A 39 10.69 2.49 -10.04
CA HIS A 39 11.51 3.59 -10.51
C HIS A 39 12.09 4.31 -9.30
N ARG A 40 13.42 4.43 -9.24
CA ARG A 40 14.13 5.09 -8.15
C ARG A 40 14.78 6.36 -8.65
N ALA A 41 14.64 7.45 -7.89
CA ALA A 41 15.43 8.65 -8.18
C ALA A 41 16.91 8.34 -7.94
N VAL A 42 17.76 8.73 -8.89
CA VAL A 42 19.21 8.61 -8.81
C VAL A 42 19.84 9.97 -9.06
N TRP A 43 20.92 10.27 -8.34
CA TRP A 43 21.71 11.47 -8.58
C TRP A 43 22.72 11.18 -9.68
N ILE A 44 22.66 11.93 -10.78
CA ILE A 44 23.60 11.81 -11.90
C ILE A 44 24.33 13.13 -12.15
N PRO A 45 25.62 13.09 -12.56
CA PRO A 45 26.34 14.26 -13.00
C PRO A 45 25.64 14.95 -14.17
N ARG A 46 25.86 16.27 -14.30
CA ARG A 46 25.29 17.06 -15.39
C ARG A 46 25.84 16.58 -16.73
N GLY A 47 24.95 16.18 -17.64
CA GLY A 47 25.30 15.74 -18.98
C GLY A 47 25.47 14.23 -19.12
N GLU A 48 25.35 13.47 -18.03
CA GLU A 48 25.28 12.02 -18.09
C GLU A 48 23.85 11.54 -18.30
N GLU A 49 23.70 10.38 -18.97
CA GLU A 49 22.41 9.73 -19.13
C GLU A 49 22.03 8.97 -17.85
N PRO A 50 20.75 9.00 -17.45
CA PRO A 50 20.29 8.21 -16.33
C PRO A 50 20.39 6.70 -16.65
N PRO A 51 20.62 5.84 -15.64
CA PRO A 51 20.55 4.40 -15.83
C PRO A 51 19.14 4.00 -16.30
N VAL A 52 19.08 3.07 -17.25
CA VAL A 52 17.83 2.51 -17.74
C VAL A 52 17.12 1.77 -16.60
N GLN A 53 15.89 2.16 -16.32
CA GLN A 53 15.05 1.49 -15.33
C GLN A 53 14.08 0.57 -16.06
N PRO A 54 13.97 -0.70 -15.64
CA PRO A 54 13.02 -1.62 -16.25
C PRO A 54 11.59 -1.14 -15.99
N LYS A 55 10.76 -1.20 -17.04
CA LYS A 55 9.34 -0.93 -16.91
C LYS A 55 8.68 -2.15 -16.29
N ALA A 56 7.96 -1.95 -15.19
CA ALA A 56 7.21 -3.01 -14.55
C ALA A 56 6.31 -3.73 -15.58
N ASN A 57 6.45 -5.05 -15.66
CA ASN A 57 5.65 -5.87 -16.56
C ASN A 57 4.31 -6.22 -15.89
N LEU A 58 3.21 -6.00 -16.60
CA LEU A 58 1.85 -6.21 -16.08
C LEU A 58 1.53 -7.68 -15.80
N HIS A 59 2.23 -8.60 -16.47
CA HIS A 59 1.99 -10.04 -16.41
C HIS A 59 3.10 -10.79 -15.67
N GLU A 60 3.83 -10.11 -14.79
CA GLU A 60 4.83 -10.79 -13.98
C GLU A 60 4.24 -11.83 -13.04
N LYS A 61 5.09 -12.80 -12.69
CA LYS A 61 4.76 -13.79 -11.68
C LYS A 61 4.42 -13.05 -10.38
N LYS A 62 3.30 -13.44 -9.77
CA LYS A 62 2.81 -12.87 -8.52
C LYS A 62 2.16 -13.94 -7.66
N CYS A 63 2.15 -13.71 -6.36
CA CYS A 63 1.48 -14.54 -5.36
C CYS A 63 0.37 -13.72 -4.69
N LEU A 64 -0.71 -14.39 -4.32
CA LEU A 64 -1.72 -13.82 -3.43
C LEU A 64 -1.33 -14.15 -1.99
N LEU A 65 -1.29 -13.13 -1.14
CA LEU A 65 -1.24 -13.28 0.31
C LEU A 65 -2.64 -13.06 0.87
N SER A 66 -3.01 -13.88 1.86
CA SER A 66 -4.31 -13.89 2.55
C SER A 66 -4.09 -13.98 4.05
#